data_AF-A0A383DQT5-F1
#
_entry.id   AF-A0A383DQT5-F1
#
_cell.length_a   1.000
_cell.length_b   1.000
_cell.length_c   1.000
_cell.angle_alpha   90.00
_cell.angle_beta   90.00
_cell.angle_gamma   90.00
#
_symmetry.space_group_name_H-M   'P 1'
#
loop_
_entity.id
_entity.type
_entity.pdbx_description
1 polymer ?
#
loop_
_entity_poly.entity_id
_entity_poly.type
_entity_poly.pdbx_seq_one_letter_code
_entity_poly.pdbx_strand_id
1 'polypeptide(L)'
;MVRTFEYTTTKEEALKEAQIVFEKLGYKISSYDEVDNYFTTELRIINRLFRPIYYVTFVTAQDRLTVIVYSEVRTFRRASRVGFASGGEQVMQDASNNLGDRF
;
A
#
# COMPACT_ATOMS: atom_id res chain seq x y z
N MET A 1 4.20 2.60 4.74
CA MET A 1 4.59 4.04 4.68
C MET A 1 3.36 4.88 4.95
N VAL A 2 3.47 5.95 5.74
CA VAL A 2 2.38 6.93 5.95
C VAL A 2 2.85 8.28 5.39
N ARG A 3 1.98 8.95 4.64
CA ARG A 3 2.20 10.33 4.18
C ARG A 3 0.94 11.16 4.48
N THR A 4 1.14 12.41 4.85
CA THR A 4 0.06 13.37 5.10
C THR A 4 0.21 14.56 4.18
N PHE A 5 -0.89 15.02 3.61
CA PHE A 5 -0.94 16.18 2.72
C PHE A 5 -1.94 17.19 3.25
N GLU A 6 -1.59 18.47 3.15
CA GLU A 6 -2.51 19.57 3.45
C GLU A 6 -3.36 19.84 2.21
N TYR A 7 -4.64 20.16 2.43
CA TYR A 7 -5.55 20.61 1.40
C TYR A 7 -6.34 21.82 1.90
N THR A 8 -6.75 22.67 0.97
CA THR A 8 -7.51 23.90 1.26
C THR A 8 -8.99 23.79 0.87
N THR A 9 -9.37 22.65 0.28
CA THR A 9 -10.72 22.33 -0.22
C THR A 9 -11.55 21.58 0.83
N THR A 10 -12.76 21.15 0.47
CA THR A 10 -13.56 20.27 1.34
C THR A 10 -12.97 18.86 1.41
N LYS A 11 -13.29 18.12 2.49
CA LYS A 11 -12.78 16.76 2.71
C LYS A 11 -13.18 15.82 1.56
N GLU A 12 -14.43 15.95 1.11
CA GLU A 12 -15.00 15.17 0.01
C GLU A 12 -14.28 15.43 -1.31
N GLU A 13 -14.02 16.70 -1.65
CA GLU A 13 -13.28 17.07 -2.85
C GLU A 13 -11.84 16.57 -2.81
N ALA A 14 -11.15 16.75 -1.68
CA ALA A 14 -9.78 16.26 -1.50
C ALA A 14 -9.69 14.74 -1.64
N LEU A 15 -10.67 14.01 -1.08
CA LEU A 15 -10.74 12.55 -1.20
C LEU A 15 -10.99 12.12 -2.64
N LYS A 16 -11.88 12.80 -3.35
CA LYS A 16 -12.20 12.52 -4.77
C LYS A 16 -11.03 12.82 -5.70
N GLU A 17 -10.30 13.90 -5.47
CA GLU A 17 -9.05 14.19 -6.20
C GLU A 17 -8.01 13.10 -5.96
N ALA A 18 -7.83 12.68 -4.71
CA ALA A 18 -6.95 11.58 -4.36
C ALA A 18 -7.36 10.29 -5.08
N GLN A 19 -8.66 9.97 -5.11
CA GLN A 19 -9.18 8.80 -5.83
C GLN A 19 -8.77 8.83 -7.30
N ILE A 20 -9.00 9.96 -8.00
CA ILE A 20 -8.63 10.14 -9.42
C ILE A 20 -7.14 9.94 -9.63
N VAL A 21 -6.29 10.44 -8.73
CA VAL A 21 -4.84 10.25 -8.81
C VAL A 21 -4.47 8.77 -8.65
N PHE A 22 -5.07 8.06 -7.69
CA PHE A 22 -4.82 6.64 -7.48
C PHE A 22 -5.26 5.78 -8.69
N GLU A 23 -6.41 6.09 -9.28
CA GLU A 23 -6.89 5.44 -10.51
C GLU A 23 -5.93 5.69 -11.68
N LYS A 24 -5.44 6.92 -11.86
CA LYS A 24 -4.42 7.26 -12.89
C LYS A 24 -3.10 6.53 -12.67
N LEU A 25 -2.71 6.28 -11.43
CA LEU A 25 -1.55 5.47 -11.09
C LEU A 25 -1.78 3.97 -11.33
N GLY A 26 -3.01 3.56 -11.68
CA GLY A 26 -3.39 2.19 -11.97
C GLY A 26 -3.77 1.37 -10.73
N TYR A 27 -4.11 2.02 -9.62
CA TYR A 27 -4.77 1.35 -8.50
C TYR A 27 -6.27 1.26 -8.77
N LYS A 28 -6.87 0.16 -8.34
CA LYS A 28 -8.33 0.01 -8.34
C LYS A 28 -8.86 0.30 -6.94
N ILE A 29 -9.99 0.98 -6.85
CA ILE A 29 -10.63 1.29 -5.58
C ILE A 29 -11.52 0.11 -5.18
N SER A 30 -11.30 -0.44 -3.99
CA SER A 30 -12.07 -1.57 -3.45
C SER A 30 -13.26 -1.11 -2.62
N SER A 31 -13.08 -0.07 -1.81
CA SER A 31 -14.13 0.51 -0.97
C SER A 31 -13.98 2.02 -0.97
N TYR A 32 -15.10 2.72 -0.98
CA TYR A 32 -15.15 4.17 -0.92
C TYR A 32 -16.32 4.57 -0.02
N ASP A 33 -16.03 5.36 1.00
CA ASP A 33 -17.01 5.83 1.98
C ASP A 33 -16.96 7.36 2.04
N GLU A 34 -18.05 7.99 1.57
CA GLU A 34 -18.21 9.44 1.54
C GLU A 34 -18.49 10.01 2.93
N VAL A 35 -19.16 9.25 3.80
CA VAL A 35 -19.57 9.72 5.13
C VAL A 35 -18.35 9.77 6.04
N ASP A 36 -17.58 8.69 6.06
CA ASP A 36 -16.37 8.58 6.89
C ASP A 36 -15.11 9.11 6.17
N ASN A 37 -15.27 9.64 4.95
CA ASN A 37 -14.23 10.27 4.15
C ASN A 37 -12.98 9.40 3.99
N TYR A 38 -13.14 8.15 3.56
CA TYR A 38 -12.01 7.26 3.29
C TYR A 38 -12.24 6.36 2.08
N PHE A 39 -11.15 5.84 1.54
CA PHE A 39 -11.20 4.77 0.56
C PHE A 39 -10.03 3.80 0.71
N THR A 40 -10.23 2.58 0.23
CA THR A 40 -9.18 1.56 0.16
C THR A 40 -8.99 1.09 -1.27
N THR A 41 -7.77 0.70 -1.61
CA THR A 41 -7.47 0.12 -2.92
C THR A 41 -7.53 -1.40 -2.85
N GLU A 42 -7.88 -2.03 -3.97
CA GLU A 42 -7.64 -3.46 -4.16
C GLU A 42 -6.14 -3.77 -4.05
N LEU A 43 -5.85 -5.03 -3.72
CA LEU A 43 -4.49 -5.53 -3.67
C LEU A 43 -3.85 -5.47 -5.06
N ARG A 44 -2.74 -4.74 -5.16
CA ARG A 44 -1.96 -4.60 -6.38
C ARG A 44 -0.61 -5.28 -6.24
N ILE A 45 -0.23 -6.09 -7.22
CA ILE A 45 1.06 -6.77 -7.24
C ILE A 45 1.99 -6.05 -8.22
N ILE A 46 3.16 -5.62 -7.74
CA ILE A 46 4.21 -5.05 -8.58
C ILE A 46 5.45 -5.92 -8.44
N ASN A 47 5.95 -6.44 -9.56
CA ASN A 47 7.15 -7.26 -9.60
C ASN A 47 8.39 -6.37 -9.67
N ARG A 48 9.21 -6.37 -8.62
CA ARG A 48 10.51 -5.67 -8.61
C ARG A 48 11.63 -6.69 -8.43
N LEU A 49 12.58 -6.74 -9.36
CA LEU A 49 13.76 -7.64 -9.28
C LEU A 49 13.40 -9.11 -8.94
N PHE A 50 12.42 -9.68 -9.65
CA PHE A 50 11.90 -11.05 -9.44
C PHE A 50 11.23 -11.32 -8.09
N ARG A 51 10.87 -10.27 -7.35
CA ARG A 51 10.10 -10.38 -6.10
C ARG A 51 8.76 -9.67 -6.26
N PRO A 52 7.63 -10.37 -6.16
CA PRO A 52 6.32 -9.74 -6.12
C PRO A 52 6.18 -8.95 -4.80
N ILE A 53 5.84 -7.68 -4.91
CA ILE A 53 5.48 -6.82 -3.79
C ILE A 53 3.99 -6.54 -3.87
N TYR A 54 3.27 -6.86 -2.80
CA TYR A 54 1.83 -6.68 -2.68
C TYR A 54 1.58 -5.33 -2.02
N TYR A 55 0.77 -4.48 -2.64
CA TYR A 55 0.43 -3.15 -2.16
C TYR A 55 -1.07 -3.04 -1.91
N VAL A 56 -1.42 -2.44 -0.77
CA VAL A 56 -2.77 -2.00 -0.44
C VAL A 56 -2.65 -0.60 0.13
N THR A 57 -3.47 0.33 -0.34
CA THR A 57 -3.47 1.71 0.16
C THR A 57 -4.77 2.01 0.86
N PHE A 58 -4.68 2.67 2.01
CA PHE A 58 -5.78 3.26 2.73
C PHE A 58 -5.61 4.78 2.70
N VAL A 59 -6.65 5.50 2.30
CA VAL A 59 -6.64 6.96 2.22
C VAL A 59 -7.81 7.50 3.00
N THR A 60 -7.58 8.52 3.84
CA THR A 60 -8.63 9.20 4.61
C THR A 60 -8.41 10.70 4.60
N ALA A 61 -9.51 11.47 4.55
CA ALA A 61 -9.50 12.92 4.63
C ALA A 61 -10.17 13.37 5.95
N GLN A 62 -9.38 13.92 6.86
CA GLN A 62 -9.87 14.46 8.14
C GLN A 62 -9.58 15.96 8.25
N ASP A 63 -8.52 16.35 8.97
CA ASP A 63 -7.97 17.72 8.93
C ASP A 63 -6.88 17.82 7.85
N ARG A 64 -6.31 16.67 7.48
CA ARG A 64 -5.31 16.46 6.45
C ARG A 64 -5.64 15.18 5.68
N LEU A 65 -5.17 15.10 4.44
CA LEU A 65 -5.30 13.88 3.63
C LEU A 65 -4.19 12.93 4.05
N THR A 66 -4.56 11.83 4.69
CA THR A 66 -3.62 10.81 5.15
C THR A 66 -3.66 9.62 4.20
N VAL A 67 -2.49 9.28 3.65
CA VAL A 67 -2.30 8.16 2.75
C VAL A 67 -1.40 7.14 3.44
N ILE A 68 -1.93 5.95 3.69
CA ILE A 68 -1.24 4.82 4.31
C ILE A 68 -1.04 3.74 3.26
N VAL A 69 0.20 3.51 2.86
CA VAL A 69 0.57 2.45 1.92
C VAL A 69 1.09 1.26 2.73
N TYR A 70 0.33 0.18 2.71
CA TYR A 70 0.75 -1.14 3.19
C TYR A 70 1.44 -1.88 2.04
N SER A 71 2.62 -2.43 2.31
CA SER A 71 3.35 -3.24 1.35
C SER A 71 3.85 -4.52 2.00
N GLU A 72 3.58 -5.65 1.38
CA GLU A 72 4.03 -6.96 1.84
C GLU A 72 4.95 -7.57 0.78
N VAL A 73 6.10 -8.11 1.20
CA VAL A 73 6.98 -8.92 0.34
C VAL A 73 6.94 -10.35 0.83
N ARG A 74 6.38 -11.25 0.01
CA ARG A 74 6.38 -12.67 0.30
C ARG A 74 7.67 -13.31 -0.20
N THR A 75 8.65 -13.43 0.68
CA THR A 75 9.91 -14.10 0.35
C THR A 75 9.70 -15.62 0.39
N PHE A 76 9.23 -16.21 -0.71
CA PHE A 76 9.33 -17.66 -0.86
C PHE A 76 10.81 -18.04 -0.97
N ARG A 77 11.40 -18.57 0.12
CA ARG A 77 12.70 -19.23 0.07
C ARG A 77 12.58 -20.42 -0.90
N ARG A 78 12.99 -20.26 -2.16
CA ARG A 78 13.14 -21.38 -3.11
C ARG A 78 14.11 -22.48 -2.62
N ALA A 79 14.87 -22.23 -1.55
CA ALA A 79 15.74 -23.22 -0.90
C ALA A 79 15.02 -24.15 0.09
N SER A 80 13.77 -23.91 0.50
CA SER A 80 13.12 -24.72 1.55
C SER A 80 12.39 -25.97 1.04
N ARG A 81 12.38 -26.26 -0.27
CA ARG A 81 11.86 -27.54 -0.77
C ARG A 81 12.75 -28.75 -0.44
N VAL A 82 13.96 -28.53 0.07
CA VAL A 82 14.90 -29.60 0.49
C VAL A 82 14.95 -29.78 2.02
N GLY A 83 14.19 -29.02 2.80
CA GLY A 83 14.28 -29.02 4.27
C GLY A 83 12.93 -29.02 4.98
N PHE A 84 12.03 -29.93 4.63
CA PHE A 84 10.78 -30.19 5.37
C PHE A 84 11.02 -30.93 6.71
N ALA A 85 12.12 -30.61 7.42
CA ALA A 85 12.47 -31.25 8.68
C ALA A 85 13.14 -30.25 9.63
N SER A 86 12.42 -29.21 10.04
CA SER A 86 12.53 -28.61 11.38
C SER A 86 11.68 -27.35 11.42
N GLY A 87 10.71 -27.32 12.33
CA GLY A 87 9.81 -26.20 12.52
C GLY A 87 10.50 -24.90 12.96
N GLY A 88 9.72 -23.83 12.91
CA GLY A 88 10.03 -22.56 13.56
C GLY A 88 10.47 -21.47 12.60
N GLU A 89 9.65 -20.42 12.55
CA GLU A 89 10.00 -19.05 12.12
C GLU A 89 9.95 -18.73 10.62
N GLN A 90 8.76 -18.29 10.20
CA GLN A 90 8.61 -17.38 9.07
C GLN A 90 9.25 -16.04 9.45
N VAL A 91 10.42 -15.74 8.89
CA VAL A 91 11.02 -14.40 9.02
C VAL A 91 10.21 -13.42 8.17
N MET A 92 9.30 -12.69 8.82
CA MET A 92 8.57 -11.55 8.26
C MET A 92 9.52 -10.36 8.14
N GLN A 93 9.70 -9.82 6.94
CA GLN A 93 10.52 -8.62 6.73
C GLN A 93 9.64 -7.50 6.17
N ASP A 94 9.52 -6.41 6.94
CA ASP A 94 8.84 -5.20 6.49
C ASP A 94 9.63 -4.56 5.33
N ALA A 95 8.97 -4.41 4.18
CA ALA A 95 9.56 -3.89 2.96
C ALA A 95 9.52 -2.36 2.88
N SER A 96 9.03 -1.70 3.92
CA SER A 96 8.90 -0.23 4.02
C SER A 96 10.22 0.53 3.83
N ASN A 97 11.39 -0.12 4.02
CA ASN A 97 12.71 0.50 3.91
C ASN A 97 13.36 0.50 2.49
N ASN A 98 12.72 -0.06 1.46
CA ASN A 98 13.31 -0.13 0.10
C ASN A 98 12.88 1.01 -0.85
N LEU A 99 12.28 2.07 -0.31
CA LEU A 99 12.09 3.36 -0.98
C LEU A 99 13.25 4.28 -0.60
N GLY A 100 14.47 3.87 -0.92
CA GLY A 100 15.65 4.73 -0.85
C GLY A 100 15.55 5.84 -1.89
N ASP A 101 15.75 7.06 -1.41
CA ASP A 101 15.98 8.31 -2.14
C ASP A 101 16.43 8.12 -3.59
N ARG A 102 15.54 8.44 -4.54
CA ARG A 102 15.94 9.09 -5.78
C ARG A 102 14.87 10.12 -6.13
N PHE A 103 15.27 11.37 -5.93
CA PHE A 103 14.77 12.54 -6.64
C PHE A 103 14.65 12.28 -8.14
#